data_AF-A0A1A2UZR2-F1
#
_entry.id   AF-A0A1A2UZR2-F1
#
_cell.length_a   1.000
_cell.length_b   1.000
_cell.length_c   1.000
_cell.angle_alpha   90.00
_cell.angle_beta   90.00
_cell.angle_gamma   90.00
#
_symmetry.space_group_name_H-M   'P 1'
#
loop_
_entity.id
_entity.type
_entity.pdbx_description
1 polymer ?
#
loop_
_entity_poly.entity_id
_entity_poly.type
_entity_poly.pdbx_seq_one_letter_code
_entity_poly.pdbx_strand_id
1 'polypeptide(L)'
;MRVAEVHLLDVGTESYGDCLLLRFDTDGRQTWVLIDGGHRSDKMRLVDQFTDIMRRKPPFRVDLLLISHAHDDHIGALPDLVRDGYVLANYALIPDSGMAFGPPFDKEAAPDAVSRAIALLREEPLEDVESTEELDALAIDAASLRTRYDEMRRHLTNAGTDVVLFGSGSTVGLARLRRAFTHIGLKILGPSPTALDRAAELLRSGGQNVIDAAKALRLTAQDSGVIVNALDAQQYVSRSA
;
A
#
# COMPACT_ATOMS: atom_id res chain seq x y z
N MET A 1 30.47 5.06 -21.68
CA MET A 1 30.01 3.68 -21.39
C MET A 1 28.79 3.81 -20.50
N ARG A 2 27.69 3.11 -20.80
CA ARG A 2 26.52 3.09 -19.92
C ARG A 2 26.74 1.96 -18.92
N VAL A 3 26.75 2.27 -17.63
CA VAL A 3 26.81 1.28 -16.56
C VAL A 3 25.48 1.31 -15.83
N ALA A 4 24.90 0.14 -15.60
CA ALA A 4 23.71 -0.02 -14.78
C ALA A 4 24.05 -1.01 -13.65
N GLU A 5 23.77 -0.60 -12.42
CA GLU A 5 23.83 -1.47 -11.24
C GLU A 5 22.42 -1.68 -10.72
N VAL A 6 22.15 -2.92 -10.31
CA VAL A 6 20.88 -3.34 -9.72
C VAL A 6 21.19 -3.90 -8.34
N HIS A 7 20.66 -3.26 -7.31
CA HIS A 7 20.75 -3.72 -5.93
C HIS A 7 19.38 -4.23 -5.52
N LEU A 8 19.27 -5.55 -5.32
CA LEU A 8 18.11 -6.19 -4.69
C LEU A 8 18.33 -6.08 -3.19
N LEU A 9 17.49 -5.32 -2.50
CA LEU A 9 17.69 -5.05 -1.09
C LEU A 9 17.10 -6.16 -0.24
N ASP A 10 17.78 -6.47 0.84
CA ASP A 10 17.32 -7.42 1.84
C ASP A 10 16.14 -6.79 2.61
N VAL A 11 14.96 -7.36 2.40
CA VAL A 11 13.67 -7.01 3.05
C VAL A 11 13.13 -8.18 3.89
N GLY A 12 14.02 -9.11 4.29
CA GLY A 12 13.65 -10.38 4.91
C GLY A 12 13.32 -10.30 6.40
N THR A 13 12.66 -9.24 6.86
CA THR A 13 12.01 -9.27 8.19
C THR A 13 10.75 -10.11 8.18
N GLU A 14 10.06 -10.18 7.04
CA GLU A 14 8.81 -10.88 6.80
C GLU A 14 8.85 -11.57 5.42
N SER A 15 7.91 -12.48 5.14
CA SER A 15 7.79 -13.15 3.83
C SER A 15 7.28 -12.17 2.77
N TYR A 16 7.71 -12.35 1.52
CA TYR A 16 7.41 -11.46 0.38
C TYR A 16 8.06 -10.07 0.50
N GLY A 17 7.66 -9.17 -0.37
CA GLY A 17 8.15 -7.80 -0.43
C GLY A 17 9.31 -7.57 -1.40
N ASP A 18 9.26 -6.39 -2.02
CA ASP A 18 10.24 -5.95 -3.00
C ASP A 18 10.83 -4.61 -2.59
N CYS A 19 12.15 -4.49 -2.78
CA CYS A 19 12.83 -3.21 -2.72
C CYS A 19 14.09 -3.26 -3.59
N LEU A 20 14.15 -2.39 -4.61
CA LEU A 20 15.28 -2.31 -5.52
C LEU A 20 15.86 -0.91 -5.54
N LEU A 21 17.18 -0.81 -5.45
CA LEU A 21 17.90 0.43 -5.71
C LEU A 21 18.72 0.28 -6.98
N LEU A 22 18.40 1.08 -8.00
CA LEU A 22 19.08 1.07 -9.29
C LEU A 22 19.99 2.29 -9.40
N ARG A 23 21.16 2.09 -10.00
CA ARG A 23 22.07 3.18 -10.38
C ARG A 23 22.36 3.12 -11.86
N PHE A 24 22.14 4.24 -12.55
CA PHE A 24 22.49 4.41 -13.95
C PHE A 24 23.55 5.49 -14.09
N ASP A 25 24.68 5.14 -14.70
CA ASP A 25 25.72 6.09 -15.06
C ASP A 25 25.69 6.28 -16.59
N THR A 26 25.03 7.35 -17.05
CA THR A 26 24.86 7.67 -18.47
C THR A 26 25.41 9.07 -18.75
N ASP A 27 26.31 9.18 -19.72
CA ASP A 27 26.89 10.46 -20.19
C ASP A 27 27.48 11.33 -19.05
N GLY A 28 28.13 10.67 -18.08
CA GLY A 28 28.72 11.34 -16.91
C GLY A 28 27.72 11.77 -15.83
N ARG A 29 26.42 11.49 -16.02
CA ARG A 29 25.37 11.71 -15.03
C ARG A 29 25.01 10.40 -14.32
N GLN A 30 25.11 10.41 -13.01
CA GLN A 30 24.54 9.38 -12.16
C GLN A 30 23.04 9.63 -11.93
N THR A 31 22.23 8.59 -12.04
CA THR A 31 20.79 8.61 -11.78
C THR A 31 20.42 7.47 -10.84
N TRP A 32 19.79 7.79 -9.71
CA TRP A 32 19.32 6.81 -8.73
C TRP A 32 17.82 6.60 -8.84
N VAL A 33 17.39 5.34 -8.90
CA VAL A 33 15.98 4.96 -8.94
C VAL A 33 15.70 4.00 -7.79
N LEU A 34 14.76 4.35 -6.92
CA LEU A 34 14.24 3.45 -5.89
C LEU A 34 12.91 2.87 -6.38
N ILE A 35 12.77 1.56 -6.32
CA ILE A 35 11.54 0.83 -6.64
C ILE A 35 11.09 0.14 -5.37
N ASP A 36 9.86 0.44 -4.94
CA ASP A 36 9.24 -0.12 -3.73
C ASP A 36 10.09 0.11 -2.47
N GLY A 37 9.74 -0.54 -1.36
CA GLY A 37 10.36 -0.30 -0.06
C GLY A 37 10.12 -1.40 0.97
N GLY A 38 9.77 -2.61 0.57
CA GLY A 38 9.58 -3.73 1.50
C GLY A 38 8.47 -3.48 2.53
N HIS A 39 8.49 -4.29 3.58
CA HIS A 39 7.56 -4.18 4.70
C HIS A 39 7.89 -2.98 5.57
N ARG A 40 6.92 -2.56 6.38
CA ARG A 40 7.14 -1.47 7.35
C ARG A 40 8.31 -1.74 8.31
N SER A 41 8.49 -2.99 8.71
CA SER A 41 9.54 -3.43 9.63
C SER A 41 10.96 -3.32 9.05
N ASP A 42 11.11 -3.23 7.72
CA ASP A 42 12.40 -3.15 7.04
C ASP A 42 13.07 -1.77 7.10
N LYS A 43 12.37 -0.74 7.57
CA LYS A 43 12.82 0.66 7.51
C LYS A 43 14.27 0.87 7.91
N MET A 44 14.70 0.38 9.07
CA MET A 44 16.07 0.62 9.55
C MET A 44 17.10 -0.19 8.77
N ARG A 45 16.74 -1.43 8.38
CA ARG A 45 17.57 -2.27 7.52
C ARG A 45 17.81 -1.60 6.15
N LEU A 46 16.79 -0.98 5.59
CA LEU A 46 16.91 -0.21 4.34
C LEU A 46 17.80 1.01 4.51
N VAL A 47 17.68 1.76 5.62
CA VAL A 47 18.57 2.90 5.91
C VAL A 47 20.04 2.48 5.97
N ASP A 48 20.35 1.35 6.60
CA ASP A 48 21.71 0.82 6.68
C ASP A 48 22.22 0.42 5.28
N GLN A 49 21.42 -0.32 4.51
CA GLN A 49 21.78 -0.71 3.13
C GLN A 49 21.96 0.50 2.20
N PHE A 50 21.10 1.52 2.29
CA PHE A 50 21.26 2.77 1.53
C PHE A 50 22.54 3.51 1.92
N THR A 51 22.90 3.51 3.20
CA THR A 51 24.15 4.13 3.68
C THR A 51 25.36 3.45 3.04
N ASP A 52 25.35 2.12 3.01
CA ASP A 52 26.42 1.33 2.44
C ASP A 52 26.51 1.44 0.92
N ILE A 53 25.37 1.36 0.21
CA ILE A 53 25.34 1.40 -1.26
C ILE A 53 25.63 2.81 -1.78
N MET A 54 24.99 3.84 -1.21
CA MET A 54 25.15 5.23 -1.65
C MET A 54 26.37 5.93 -1.02
N ARG A 55 27.04 5.28 -0.06
CA ARG A 55 28.24 5.79 0.66
C ARG A 55 28.01 7.17 1.28
N ARG A 56 26.83 7.41 1.85
CA ARG A 56 26.44 8.67 2.49
C ARG A 56 25.39 8.44 3.57
N LYS A 57 25.19 9.42 4.44
CA LYS A 57 24.10 9.41 5.44
C LYS A 57 22.82 10.03 4.86
N PRO A 58 21.64 9.79 5.48
CA PRO A 58 20.39 10.46 5.10
C PRO A 58 20.52 12.01 5.13
N PRO A 59 19.72 12.75 4.36
CA PRO A 59 18.67 12.25 3.46
C PRO A 59 19.23 11.60 2.18
N PHE A 60 18.71 10.43 1.83
CA PHE A 60 18.98 9.73 0.59
C PHE A 60 18.10 10.33 -0.52
N ARG A 61 18.70 11.19 -1.34
CA ARG A 61 18.02 11.73 -2.52
C ARG A 61 18.10 10.75 -3.70
N VAL A 62 16.96 10.31 -4.19
CA VAL A 62 16.82 9.57 -5.45
C VAL A 62 16.25 10.48 -6.54
N ASP A 63 16.58 10.19 -7.79
CA ASP A 63 16.03 10.92 -8.92
C ASP A 63 14.59 10.49 -9.18
N LEU A 64 14.30 9.19 -9.06
CA LEU A 64 12.98 8.61 -9.25
C LEU A 64 12.64 7.65 -8.11
N LEU A 65 11.50 7.87 -7.48
CA LEU A 65 10.80 6.85 -6.69
C LEU A 65 9.72 6.21 -7.56
N LEU A 66 9.70 4.89 -7.68
CA LEU A 66 8.66 4.14 -8.37
C LEU A 66 8.00 3.21 -7.37
N ILE A 67 6.66 3.20 -7.38
CA ILE A 67 5.88 2.23 -6.61
C ILE A 67 5.12 1.34 -7.60
N SER A 68 5.32 0.04 -7.50
CA SER A 68 4.72 -0.96 -8.38
C SER A 68 3.20 -1.04 -8.15
N HIS A 69 2.81 -1.22 -6.89
CA HIS A 69 1.44 -1.22 -6.38
C HIS A 69 1.43 -0.95 -4.87
N ALA A 70 0.27 -0.99 -4.21
CA ALA A 70 0.11 -0.47 -2.85
C ALA A 70 -0.31 -1.53 -1.81
N HIS A 71 0.39 -2.66 -1.78
CA HIS A 71 0.36 -3.61 -0.66
C HIS A 71 1.48 -3.29 0.33
N ASP A 72 1.32 -3.69 1.60
CA ASP A 72 2.30 -3.32 2.64
C ASP A 72 3.70 -3.86 2.38
N ASP A 73 3.84 -5.00 1.74
CA ASP A 73 5.13 -5.61 1.39
C ASP A 73 5.89 -4.85 0.29
N HIS A 74 5.24 -3.93 -0.43
CA HIS A 74 5.88 -3.08 -1.43
C HIS A 74 6.04 -1.63 -0.96
N ILE A 75 5.05 -1.08 -0.25
CA ILE A 75 5.09 0.33 0.17
C ILE A 75 5.38 0.50 1.65
N GLY A 76 5.45 -0.56 2.45
CA GLY A 76 5.36 -0.52 3.91
C GLY A 76 6.31 0.45 4.57
N ALA A 77 7.62 0.38 4.27
CA ALA A 77 8.59 1.30 4.88
C ALA A 77 8.56 2.72 4.26
N LEU A 78 8.08 2.87 3.01
CA LEU A 78 8.21 4.13 2.27
C LEU A 78 7.52 5.32 2.96
N PRO A 79 6.28 5.22 3.49
CA PRO A 79 5.67 6.31 4.24
C PRO A 79 6.52 6.79 5.40
N ASP A 80 7.09 5.87 6.18
CA ASP A 80 7.90 6.22 7.34
C ASP A 80 9.28 6.77 6.92
N LEU A 81 9.88 6.23 5.85
CA LEU A 81 11.14 6.73 5.28
C LEU A 81 11.00 8.16 4.72
N VAL A 82 9.89 8.45 4.05
CA VAL A 82 9.61 9.78 3.48
C VAL A 82 9.22 10.78 4.57
N ARG A 83 8.29 10.41 5.46
CA ARG A 83 7.82 11.27 6.55
C ARG A 83 8.97 11.74 7.43
N ASP A 84 9.86 10.82 7.78
CA ASP A 84 10.97 11.09 8.69
C ASP A 84 12.20 11.70 7.97
N GLY A 85 12.09 11.96 6.65
CA GLY A 85 13.12 12.62 5.86
C GLY A 85 14.33 11.74 5.54
N TYR A 86 14.24 10.42 5.71
CA TYR A 86 15.31 9.51 5.29
C TYR A 86 15.43 9.46 3.76
N VAL A 87 14.31 9.43 3.04
CA VAL A 87 14.27 9.37 1.58
C VAL A 87 13.62 10.65 1.02
N LEU A 88 14.29 11.24 0.03
CA LEU A 88 13.76 12.34 -0.78
C LEU A 88 13.79 11.95 -2.25
N ALA A 89 12.80 12.39 -3.03
CA ALA A 89 12.74 12.10 -4.46
C ALA A 89 12.58 13.39 -5.29
N ASN A 90 13.22 13.44 -6.46
CA ASN A 90 12.98 14.53 -7.42
C ASN A 90 11.66 14.29 -8.18
N TYR A 91 11.43 13.04 -8.60
CA TYR A 91 10.21 12.56 -9.24
C TYR A 91 9.66 11.34 -8.50
N ALA A 92 8.35 11.17 -8.52
CA ALA A 92 7.72 9.94 -8.05
C ALA A 92 6.66 9.45 -9.05
N LEU A 93 6.73 8.18 -9.44
CA LEU A 93 5.67 7.50 -10.19
C LEU A 93 4.99 6.51 -9.26
N ILE A 94 3.78 6.85 -8.81
CA ILE A 94 3.08 6.08 -7.78
C ILE A 94 1.64 5.80 -8.20
N PRO A 95 1.01 4.69 -7.76
CA PRO A 95 -0.38 4.41 -8.06
C PRO A 95 -1.33 5.53 -7.62
N ASP A 96 -2.38 5.79 -8.39
CA ASP A 96 -3.48 6.63 -7.90
C ASP A 96 -4.14 5.97 -6.67
N SER A 97 -4.31 6.72 -5.58
CA SER A 97 -4.87 6.21 -4.33
C SER A 97 -6.29 5.64 -4.49
N GLY A 98 -7.09 6.22 -5.39
CA GLY A 98 -8.44 5.74 -5.67
C GLY A 98 -8.46 4.44 -6.47
N MET A 99 -7.41 4.17 -7.26
CA MET A 99 -7.25 2.89 -7.95
C MET A 99 -6.64 1.83 -7.04
N ALA A 100 -5.62 2.20 -6.27
CA ALA A 100 -4.91 1.30 -5.38
C ALA A 100 -5.78 0.80 -4.21
N PHE A 101 -6.55 1.71 -3.60
CA PHE A 101 -7.35 1.40 -2.41
C PHE A 101 -8.86 1.50 -2.65
N GLY A 102 -9.32 1.71 -3.87
CA GLY A 102 -10.74 1.96 -4.16
C GLY A 102 -11.26 3.27 -3.54
N PRO A 103 -12.58 3.52 -3.65
CA PRO A 103 -13.21 4.68 -2.99
C PRO A 103 -13.06 4.57 -1.46
N PRO A 104 -12.91 5.69 -0.74
CA PRO A 104 -12.97 5.66 0.71
C PRO A 104 -14.34 5.15 1.14
N PHE A 105 -14.37 4.28 2.14
CA PHE A 105 -15.63 3.83 2.72
C PHE A 105 -16.26 4.97 3.51
N ASP A 106 -17.58 5.10 3.38
CA ASP A 106 -18.35 5.91 4.31
C ASP A 106 -18.32 5.22 5.67
N LYS A 107 -17.65 5.87 6.64
CA LYS A 107 -17.50 5.35 8.00
C LYS A 107 -18.83 5.26 8.75
N GLU A 108 -19.84 6.03 8.34
CA GLU A 108 -21.19 5.90 8.90
C GLU A 108 -21.89 4.64 8.37
N ALA A 109 -21.53 4.20 7.16
CA ALA A 109 -22.17 3.06 6.48
C ALA A 109 -21.52 1.70 6.80
N ALA A 110 -20.27 1.66 7.27
CA ALA A 110 -19.53 0.43 7.53
C ALA A 110 -18.85 0.43 8.91
N PRO A 111 -19.16 -0.53 9.80
CA PRO A 111 -18.43 -0.69 11.06
C PRO A 111 -16.91 -0.86 10.84
N ASP A 112 -16.09 -0.41 11.78
CA ASP A 112 -14.62 -0.51 11.71
C ASP A 112 -14.13 -1.92 11.36
N ALA A 113 -14.76 -2.97 11.91
CA ALA A 113 -14.44 -4.36 11.63
C ALA A 113 -14.58 -4.72 10.14
N VAL A 114 -15.59 -4.17 9.45
CA VAL A 114 -15.81 -4.41 8.01
C VAL A 114 -14.73 -3.72 7.19
N SER A 115 -14.33 -2.51 7.56
CA SER A 115 -13.26 -1.79 6.88
C SER A 115 -11.91 -2.50 7.06
N ARG A 116 -11.62 -3.03 8.25
CA ARG A 116 -10.43 -3.84 8.53
C ARG A 116 -10.43 -5.15 7.74
N ALA A 117 -11.56 -5.85 7.68
CA ALA A 117 -11.68 -7.07 6.89
C ALA A 117 -11.45 -6.82 5.38
N ILE A 118 -12.00 -5.73 4.84
CA ILE A 118 -11.77 -5.38 3.42
C ILE A 118 -10.32 -4.97 3.18
N ALA A 119 -9.70 -4.25 4.10
CA ALA A 119 -8.29 -3.90 4.00
C ALA A 119 -7.42 -5.16 3.97
N LEU A 120 -7.66 -6.09 4.89
CA LEU A 120 -6.95 -7.36 4.96
C LEU A 120 -7.12 -8.21 3.70
N LEU A 121 -8.33 -8.27 3.12
CA LEU A 121 -8.59 -9.02 1.88
C LEU A 121 -7.89 -8.45 0.64
N ARG A 122 -7.29 -7.27 0.73
CA ARG A 122 -6.50 -6.67 -0.35
C ARG A 122 -5.02 -6.97 -0.24
N GLU A 123 -4.53 -7.25 0.96
CA GLU A 123 -3.16 -7.69 1.15
C GLU A 123 -2.98 -9.09 0.53
N GLU A 124 -1.72 -9.46 0.32
CA GLU A 124 -1.41 -10.79 -0.18
C GLU A 124 -1.89 -11.88 0.79
N PRO A 125 -2.21 -13.10 0.29
CA PRO A 125 -2.63 -14.21 1.14
C PRO A 125 -1.57 -14.50 2.21
N LEU A 126 -2.00 -14.46 3.46
CA LEU A 126 -1.13 -14.73 4.60
C LEU A 126 -1.00 -16.25 4.75
N GLU A 127 0.21 -16.80 4.53
CA GLU A 127 0.44 -18.24 4.62
C GLU A 127 0.57 -18.73 6.09
N ASP A 128 0.94 -17.84 7.03
CA ASP A 128 1.41 -18.21 8.37
C ASP A 128 0.69 -17.51 9.55
N VAL A 129 -0.59 -17.12 9.41
CA VAL A 129 -1.34 -16.55 10.55
C VAL A 129 -1.90 -17.67 11.42
N GLU A 130 -1.35 -17.83 12.61
CA GLU A 130 -1.70 -18.90 13.54
C GLU A 130 -2.67 -18.45 14.64
N SER A 131 -2.77 -17.14 14.90
CA SER A 131 -3.57 -16.59 16.00
C SER A 131 -4.53 -15.47 15.59
N THR A 132 -5.56 -15.27 16.39
CA THR A 132 -6.52 -14.16 16.25
C THR A 132 -5.86 -12.80 16.49
N GLU A 133 -4.88 -12.74 17.39
CA GLU A 133 -4.15 -11.54 17.75
C GLU A 133 -3.25 -11.05 16.60
N GLU A 134 -2.59 -11.97 15.90
CA GLU A 134 -1.81 -11.67 14.68
C GLU A 134 -2.73 -11.17 13.57
N LEU A 135 -3.88 -11.83 13.36
CA LEU A 135 -4.87 -11.42 12.38
C LEU A 135 -5.39 -10.00 12.66
N ASP A 136 -5.67 -9.68 13.93
CA ASP A 136 -6.13 -8.35 14.35
C ASP A 136 -5.05 -7.28 14.12
N ALA A 137 -3.78 -7.60 14.43
CA ALA A 137 -2.66 -6.70 14.19
C ALA A 137 -2.50 -6.39 12.69
N LEU A 138 -2.55 -7.42 11.84
CA LEU A 138 -2.48 -7.29 10.38
C LEU A 138 -3.66 -6.47 9.83
N ALA A 139 -4.87 -6.73 10.31
CA ALA A 139 -6.05 -6.00 9.88
C ALA A 139 -6.02 -4.52 10.29
N ILE A 140 -5.41 -4.20 11.45
CA ILE A 140 -5.16 -2.81 11.88
C ILE A 140 -4.12 -2.15 10.96
N ASP A 141 -3.00 -2.82 10.68
CA ASP A 141 -1.95 -2.23 9.86
C ASP A 141 -2.42 -2.00 8.41
N ALA A 142 -3.06 -3.00 7.79
CA ALA A 142 -3.68 -2.89 6.47
C ALA A 142 -4.71 -1.75 6.41
N ALA A 143 -5.55 -1.59 7.44
CA ALA A 143 -6.51 -0.49 7.50
C ALA A 143 -5.84 0.89 7.62
N SER A 144 -4.63 0.96 8.17
CA SER A 144 -3.84 2.18 8.27
C SER A 144 -3.11 2.54 6.97
N LEU A 145 -2.84 1.55 6.11
CA LEU A 145 -1.94 1.65 4.96
C LEU A 145 -2.31 2.79 4.02
N ARG A 146 -3.60 2.93 3.67
CA ARG A 146 -4.10 4.03 2.83
C ARG A 146 -3.77 5.40 3.41
N THR A 147 -3.98 5.57 4.71
CA THR A 147 -3.72 6.86 5.38
C THR A 147 -2.22 7.19 5.35
N ARG A 148 -1.37 6.20 5.66
CA ARG A 148 0.10 6.33 5.57
C ARG A 148 0.54 6.65 4.14
N TYR A 149 -0.03 6.00 3.13
CA TYR A 149 0.24 6.27 1.72
C TYR A 149 -0.16 7.69 1.29
N ASP A 150 -1.36 8.13 1.64
CA ASP A 150 -1.82 9.48 1.33
C ASP A 150 -0.96 10.55 2.03
N GLU A 151 -0.50 10.28 3.26
CA GLU A 151 0.46 11.10 3.98
C GLU A 151 1.81 11.16 3.27
N MET A 152 2.39 10.02 2.89
CA MET A 152 3.61 9.95 2.10
C MET A 152 3.51 10.83 0.84
N ARG A 153 2.40 10.71 0.09
CA ARG A 153 2.17 11.53 -1.11
C ARG A 153 2.18 13.04 -0.78
N ARG A 154 1.53 13.44 0.32
CA ARG A 154 1.55 14.83 0.77
C ARG A 154 2.97 15.28 1.13
N HIS A 155 3.73 14.46 1.85
CA HIS A 155 5.11 14.76 2.20
C HIS A 155 6.01 14.91 0.97
N LEU A 156 5.92 14.00 -0.01
CA LEU A 156 6.63 14.12 -1.30
C LEU A 156 6.28 15.45 -2.00
N THR A 157 4.99 15.74 -2.14
CA THR A 157 4.51 16.97 -2.79
C THR A 157 5.04 18.22 -2.08
N ASN A 158 4.94 18.26 -0.75
CA ASN A 158 5.40 19.38 0.08
C ASN A 158 6.93 19.54 0.03
N ALA A 159 7.68 18.46 -0.18
CA ALA A 159 9.12 18.48 -0.39
C ALA A 159 9.53 18.91 -1.81
N GLY A 160 8.57 19.23 -2.69
CA GLY A 160 8.82 19.66 -4.07
C GLY A 160 9.04 18.50 -5.05
N THR A 161 8.73 17.26 -4.66
CA THR A 161 8.76 16.11 -5.57
C THR A 161 7.70 16.27 -6.66
N ASP A 162 8.08 16.02 -7.91
CA ASP A 162 7.13 15.92 -9.02
C ASP A 162 6.41 14.56 -9.00
N VAL A 163 5.28 14.53 -8.31
CA VAL A 163 4.46 13.32 -8.15
C VAL A 163 3.56 13.11 -9.38
N VAL A 164 3.75 11.98 -10.05
CA VAL A 164 2.94 11.48 -11.16
C VAL A 164 2.11 10.30 -10.67
N LEU A 165 0.79 10.49 -10.63
CA LEU A 165 -0.14 9.42 -10.30
C LEU A 165 -0.38 8.54 -11.52
N PHE A 166 -0.06 7.25 -11.40
CA PHE A 166 -0.33 6.25 -12.43
C PHE A 166 -1.79 5.79 -12.34
N GLY A 167 -2.46 5.72 -13.49
CA GLY A 167 -3.84 5.27 -13.61
C GLY A 167 -4.89 6.38 -13.67
N SER A 168 -4.66 7.56 -13.10
CA SER A 168 -5.62 8.69 -13.16
C SER A 168 -5.73 9.39 -14.52
N GLY A 169 -5.19 8.80 -15.59
CA GLY A 169 -5.19 9.38 -16.93
C GLY A 169 -4.23 10.56 -17.13
N SER A 170 -3.26 10.77 -16.22
CA SER A 170 -2.27 11.86 -16.29
C SER A 170 -1.26 11.69 -17.43
N THR A 171 -1.69 11.91 -18.66
CA THR A 171 -0.84 11.78 -19.87
C THR A 171 0.30 12.81 -19.88
N VAL A 172 0.05 14.02 -19.39
CA VAL A 172 1.05 15.10 -19.30
C VAL A 172 2.16 14.76 -18.30
N GLY A 173 1.79 14.28 -17.10
CA GLY A 173 2.76 13.86 -16.09
C GLY A 173 3.64 12.72 -16.58
N LEU A 174 3.03 11.70 -17.18
CA LEU A 174 3.76 10.57 -17.76
C LEU A 174 4.68 11.00 -18.92
N ALA A 175 4.24 11.93 -19.78
CA ALA A 175 5.08 12.46 -20.85
C ALA A 175 6.27 13.26 -20.31
N ARG A 176 6.07 14.06 -19.25
CA ARG A 176 7.14 14.78 -18.56
C ARG A 176 8.15 13.82 -17.94
N LEU A 177 7.67 12.80 -17.24
CA LEU A 177 8.53 11.79 -16.62
C LEU A 177 9.38 11.03 -17.66
N ARG A 178 8.77 10.55 -18.74
CA ARG A 178 9.52 9.89 -19.84
C ARG A 178 10.60 10.79 -20.42
N ARG A 179 10.31 12.08 -20.58
CA ARG A 179 11.29 13.07 -21.07
C ARG A 179 12.44 13.24 -20.08
N ALA A 180 12.13 13.36 -18.78
CA ALA A 180 13.11 13.56 -17.72
C ALA A 180 14.10 12.39 -17.58
N PHE A 181 13.65 11.18 -17.93
CA PHE A 181 14.44 9.94 -17.82
C PHE A 181 14.75 9.29 -19.19
N THR A 182 14.70 10.07 -20.28
CA THR A 182 14.98 9.52 -21.62
C THR A 182 16.43 9.06 -21.76
N HIS A 183 17.36 9.68 -21.01
CA HIS A 183 18.79 9.34 -21.03
C HIS A 183 19.07 7.95 -20.46
N ILE A 184 18.27 7.48 -19.49
CA ILE A 184 18.34 6.09 -18.99
C ILE A 184 17.42 5.13 -19.76
N GLY A 185 16.72 5.62 -20.80
CA GLY A 185 15.85 4.80 -21.64
C GLY A 185 14.54 4.38 -20.96
N LEU A 186 14.04 5.14 -19.97
CA LEU A 186 12.80 4.83 -19.27
C LEU A 186 11.62 4.72 -20.26
N LYS A 187 10.91 3.60 -20.20
CA LYS A 187 9.64 3.38 -20.89
C LYS A 187 8.58 3.02 -19.87
N ILE A 188 7.41 3.61 -20.01
CA ILE A 188 6.24 3.31 -19.18
C ILE A 188 5.27 2.54 -20.07
N LEU A 189 5.22 1.22 -19.88
CA LEU A 189 4.46 0.28 -20.72
C LEU A 189 3.11 -0.10 -20.13
N GLY A 190 2.76 0.44 -18.96
CA GLY A 190 1.79 -0.12 -18.01
C GLY A 190 0.41 -0.47 -18.58
N PRO A 191 -0.42 -1.13 -17.77
CA PRO A 191 -1.67 -1.73 -18.22
C PRO A 191 -2.52 -0.74 -19.00
N SER A 192 -3.23 -1.25 -20.02
CA SER A 192 -4.17 -0.42 -20.78
C SER A 192 -5.22 0.17 -19.84
N PRO A 193 -5.80 1.34 -20.15
CA PRO A 193 -6.90 1.90 -19.36
C PRO A 193 -8.02 0.88 -19.11
N THR A 194 -8.34 0.05 -20.11
CA THR A 194 -9.32 -1.04 -19.98
C THR A 194 -8.95 -2.07 -18.91
N ALA A 195 -7.66 -2.45 -18.81
CA ALA A 195 -7.21 -3.37 -17.77
C ALA A 195 -7.30 -2.73 -16.37
N LEU A 196 -6.99 -1.44 -16.26
CA LEU A 196 -7.14 -0.68 -15.01
C LEU A 196 -8.62 -0.56 -14.59
N ASP A 197 -9.50 -0.23 -15.53
CA ASP A 197 -10.94 -0.13 -15.29
C ASP A 197 -11.51 -1.47 -14.81
N ARG A 198 -11.09 -2.58 -15.44
CA ARG A 198 -11.52 -3.92 -15.05
C ARG A 198 -11.01 -4.32 -13.66
N ALA A 199 -9.77 -4.00 -13.33
CA ALA A 199 -9.23 -4.24 -11.99
C ALA A 199 -10.00 -3.44 -10.92
N ALA A 200 -10.26 -2.16 -11.18
CA ALA A 200 -11.03 -1.30 -10.28
C ALA A 200 -12.48 -1.80 -10.08
N GLU A 201 -13.11 -2.33 -11.13
CA GLU A 201 -14.45 -2.95 -11.05
C GLU A 201 -14.45 -4.21 -10.17
N LEU A 202 -13.45 -5.08 -10.33
CA LEU A 202 -13.31 -6.31 -9.53
C LEU A 202 -13.11 -5.99 -8.05
N LEU A 203 -12.23 -5.04 -7.72
CA LEU A 203 -11.99 -4.59 -6.34
C LEU A 203 -13.26 -3.99 -5.71
N ARG A 204 -14.00 -3.18 -6.46
CA ARG A 204 -15.25 -2.58 -6.00
C ARG A 204 -16.33 -3.63 -5.74
N SER A 205 -16.49 -4.57 -6.66
CA SER A 205 -17.50 -5.63 -6.55
C SER A 205 -17.17 -6.59 -5.41
N GLY A 206 -15.90 -6.97 -5.26
CA GLY A 206 -15.43 -7.78 -4.13
C GLY A 206 -15.68 -7.11 -2.79
N GLY A 207 -15.32 -5.82 -2.66
CA GLY A 207 -15.59 -5.05 -1.45
C GLY A 207 -17.09 -4.97 -1.09
N GLN A 208 -17.95 -4.74 -2.08
CA GLN A 208 -19.40 -4.69 -1.85
C GLN A 208 -19.96 -6.05 -1.38
N ASN A 209 -19.51 -7.15 -1.98
CA ASN A 209 -19.93 -8.50 -1.58
C ASN A 209 -19.57 -8.80 -0.12
N VAL A 210 -18.38 -8.37 0.34
CA VAL A 210 -17.94 -8.53 1.73
C VAL A 210 -18.82 -7.70 2.68
N ILE A 211 -19.15 -6.46 2.31
CA ILE A 211 -20.04 -5.60 3.09
C ILE A 211 -21.42 -6.25 3.23
N ASP A 212 -21.98 -6.76 2.14
CA ASP A 212 -23.31 -7.36 2.14
C ASP A 212 -23.34 -8.66 2.95
N ALA A 213 -22.29 -9.48 2.84
CA ALA A 213 -22.12 -10.67 3.68
C ALA A 213 -22.01 -10.32 5.18
N ALA A 214 -21.21 -9.30 5.52
CA ALA A 214 -21.07 -8.84 6.91
C ALA A 214 -22.39 -8.27 7.48
N LYS A 215 -23.17 -7.55 6.67
CA LYS A 215 -24.51 -7.07 7.04
C LYS A 215 -25.46 -8.25 7.29
N ALA A 216 -25.46 -9.25 6.42
CA ALA A 216 -26.28 -10.44 6.57
C ALA A 216 -25.93 -11.19 7.87
N LEU A 217 -24.63 -11.42 8.14
CA LEU A 217 -24.17 -12.06 9.38
C LEU A 217 -24.60 -11.28 10.63
N ARG A 218 -24.50 -9.95 10.60
CA ARG A 218 -24.94 -9.09 11.72
C ARG A 218 -26.45 -9.23 11.99
N LEU A 219 -27.28 -9.23 10.94
CA LEU A 219 -28.73 -9.41 11.07
C LEU A 219 -29.06 -10.78 11.66
N THR A 220 -28.44 -11.85 11.15
CA THR A 220 -28.62 -13.20 11.69
C THR A 220 -28.18 -13.32 13.17
N ALA A 221 -27.10 -12.66 13.56
CA ALA A 221 -26.64 -12.65 14.95
C ALA A 221 -27.60 -11.88 15.87
N GLN A 222 -28.17 -10.76 15.41
CA GLN A 222 -29.18 -10.00 16.14
C GLN A 222 -30.46 -10.83 16.36
N ASP A 223 -30.93 -11.50 15.31
CA ASP A 223 -32.10 -12.39 15.38
C ASP A 223 -31.85 -13.54 16.37
N SER A 224 -30.66 -14.14 16.32
CA SER A 224 -30.25 -15.21 17.25
C SER A 224 -30.19 -14.72 18.69
N GLY A 225 -29.67 -13.51 18.94
CA GLY A 225 -29.63 -12.90 20.27
C GLY A 225 -31.03 -12.61 20.84
N VAL A 226 -31.98 -12.19 20.00
CA VAL A 226 -33.38 -12.03 20.39
C VAL A 226 -34.00 -13.37 20.80
N ILE A 227 -33.70 -14.45 20.06
CA ILE A 227 -34.19 -15.80 20.37
C ILE A 227 -33.62 -16.29 21.71
N VAL A 228 -32.32 -16.12 21.96
CA VAL A 228 -31.69 -16.55 23.24
C VAL A 228 -32.29 -15.77 24.41
N ASN A 229 -32.44 -14.46 24.30
CA ASN A 229 -33.06 -13.64 25.35
C ASN A 229 -34.53 -14.04 25.61
N ALA A 230 -35.28 -14.40 24.56
CA ALA A 230 -36.66 -14.86 24.69
C ALA A 230 -36.74 -16.24 25.40
N LEU A 231 -35.79 -17.13 25.11
CA LEU A 231 -35.69 -18.45 25.77
C LEU A 231 -35.30 -18.31 27.26
N ASP A 232 -34.35 -17.42 27.58
CA ASP A 232 -33.96 -17.15 28.97
C ASP A 232 -35.11 -16.55 29.78
N ALA A 233 -35.89 -15.64 29.19
CA ALA A 233 -37.09 -15.08 29.81
C ALA A 233 -38.16 -16.16 30.10
N GLN A 234 -38.37 -17.12 29.18
CA GLN A 234 -39.29 -18.24 29.41
C GLN A 234 -38.80 -19.20 30.51
N GLN A 235 -37.49 -19.46 30.58
CA GLN A 235 -36.92 -20.27 31.66
C GLN A 235 -37.04 -19.60 33.03
N TYR A 236 -36.91 -18.27 33.09
CA TYR A 236 -37.11 -17.52 34.33
C TYR A 236 -38.56 -17.59 34.83
N VAL A 237 -39.54 -17.41 33.93
CA VAL A 237 -40.98 -17.49 34.28
C VAL A 237 -41.36 -18.90 34.76
N SER A 238 -40.85 -19.95 34.11
CA SER A 238 -41.15 -21.35 34.47
C SER A 238 -40.51 -21.83 35.77
N ARG A 239 -39.44 -21.18 36.25
CA ARG A 239 -38.85 -21.45 37.59
C ARG A 239 -39.52 -20.67 38.72
N SER A 240 -40.32 -19.67 38.38
CA SER A 240 -40.97 -18.76 39.34
C SER A 240 -42.43 -19.14 39.64
N ALA A 241 -42.96 -20.16 38.96
CA ALA A 241 -44.31 -20.69 39.10
C ALA A 241 -44.27 -22.07 39.76
#